data_AF-A0A401TXE1-F1
#
_entry.id   AF-A0A401TXE1-F1
#
_cell.length_a   1.000
_cell.length_b   1.000
_cell.length_c   1.000
_cell.angle_alpha   90.00
_cell.angle_beta   90.00
_cell.angle_gamma   90.00
#
_symmetry.space_group_name_H-M   'P 1'
#
loop_
_entity.id
_entity.type
_entity.pdbx_description
1 polymer ?
#
loop_
_entity_poly.entity_id
_entity_poly.type
_entity_poly.pdbx_seq_one_letter_code
_entity_poly.pdbx_strand_id
1 'polypeptide(L)' 'MRYKRRGVDSDGNVANYVETEQVIYSGEDILSFVQIRGSIPVFWSQHGLRYKPRPKLFR' A
#
# COMPACT_ATOMS: atom_id res chain seq x y z
N MET A 1 18.31 3.98 -0.79
CA MET A 1 17.57 2.74 -1.14
C MET A 1 16.34 2.68 -0.21
N ARG A 2 15.10 2.50 -0.70
CA ARG A 2 13.89 2.51 0.17
C ARG A 2 13.88 1.20 1.00
N TYR A 3 14.34 1.27 2.26
CA TYR A 3 14.75 0.12 3.08
C TYR A 3 13.64 -0.86 3.47
N LYS A 4 12.35 -0.47 3.35
CA LYS A 4 11.20 -1.38 3.50
C LYS A 4 10.25 -1.15 2.33
N ARG A 5 9.95 -2.21 1.59
CA ARG A 5 9.08 -2.18 0.39
C ARG A 5 7.66 -2.67 0.63
N ARG A 6 7.34 -3.10 1.85
CA ARG A 6 6.06 -3.73 2.24
C ARG A 6 5.76 -3.45 3.72
N GLY A 7 4.49 -3.59 4.07
CA GLY A 7 3.99 -3.50 5.45
C GLY A 7 3.69 -2.08 5.92
N VAL A 8 3.43 -1.97 7.21
CA VAL A 8 3.13 -0.74 7.95
C VAL A 8 4.23 -0.42 8.96
N ASP A 9 4.45 0.86 9.26
CA ASP A 9 5.33 1.33 10.35
C ASP A 9 4.56 1.51 11.68
N SER A 10 5.26 1.97 12.72
CA SER A 10 4.68 2.19 14.06
C SER A 10 3.62 3.28 14.10
N ASP A 11 3.65 4.20 13.14
CA ASP A 11 2.76 5.35 13.07
C ASP A 11 1.55 5.05 12.16
N GLY A 12 1.47 3.84 11.60
CA GLY A 12 0.36 3.38 10.75
C GLY A 12 0.53 3.63 9.26
N ASN A 13 1.70 4.11 8.81
CA ASN A 13 1.92 4.41 7.39
C ASN A 13 2.32 3.14 6.62
N VAL A 14 1.58 2.84 5.56
CA VAL A 14 1.91 1.72 4.66
C VAL A 14 3.02 2.10 3.69
N ALA A 15 3.92 1.15 3.41
CA ALA A 15 5.11 1.40 2.58
C ALA A 15 4.80 1.84 1.14
N ASN A 16 3.66 1.38 0.60
CA ASN A 16 3.13 1.80 -0.69
C ASN A 16 1.65 2.13 -0.51
N TYR A 17 1.23 3.29 -1.02
CA TYR A 17 -0.14 3.77 -1.03
C TYR A 17 -0.36 4.50 -2.36
N VAL A 18 -1.47 4.21 -3.02
CA VAL A 18 -1.86 4.81 -4.30
C VAL A 18 -3.37 5.01 -4.29
N GLU A 19 -3.80 6.21 -4.66
CA GLU A 19 -5.17 6.54 -4.98
C GLU A 19 -5.31 6.62 -6.51
N THR A 20 -6.35 5.98 -7.02
CA THR A 20 -6.78 6.13 -8.41
C THR A 20 -8.16 6.76 -8.39
N GLU A 21 -8.27 7.97 -8.92
CA GLU A 21 -9.54 8.67 -9.04
C GLU A 21 -10.07 8.59 -10.47
N GLN A 22 -11.34 8.21 -10.61
CA GLN A 22 -12.09 8.32 -11.84
C GLN A 22 -13.04 9.51 -11.73
N VAL A 23 -12.87 10.48 -12.62
CA VAL A 23 -13.78 11.64 -12.75
C VAL A 23 -14.63 11.47 -13.99
N ILE A 24 -15.95 11.59 -13.84
CA ILE A 24 -16.93 11.49 -14.92
C ILE A 24 -17.70 12.80 -15.00
N TYR A 25 -17.79 13.37 -16.20
CA TYR A 25 -18.61 14.52 -16.50
C TYR A 25 -19.88 14.04 -17.22
N SER A 26 -21.06 14.40 -16.70
CA SER A 26 -22.36 14.06 -17.28
C SER A 26 -23.22 15.30 -17.37
N GLY A 27 -23.15 16.00 -18.50
CA GLY A 27 -23.78 17.32 -18.64
C GLY A 27 -23.13 18.34 -17.70
N GLU A 28 -23.92 18.90 -16.79
CA GLU A 28 -23.46 19.81 -15.73
C GLU A 28 -22.99 19.07 -14.46
N ASP A 29 -23.29 17.78 -14.34
CA ASP A 29 -22.90 16.97 -13.18
C ASP A 29 -21.46 16.47 -13.30
N ILE A 30 -20.76 16.49 -12.16
CA ILE A 30 -19.40 15.94 -12.03
C ILE A 30 -19.44 14.88 -10.93
N LEU A 31 -19.05 13.65 -11.29
CA LEU A 31 -18.93 12.53 -10.37
C LEU A 31 -17.45 12.19 -10.17
N SER A 32 -17.07 11.87 -8.93
CA SER A 32 -15.76 11.34 -8.58
C SER A 32 -15.90 9.98 -7.89
N PHE A 33 -15.05 9.04 -8.29
CA PHE A 33 -14.94 7.73 -7.68
C PHE A 33 -13.47 7.40 -7.43
N VAL A 34 -13.10 7.23 -6.16
CA VAL A 34 -11.72 6.96 -5.74
C VAL A 34 -11.57 5.49 -5.34
N GLN A 35 -10.54 4.83 -5.85
CA GLN A 35 -10.10 3.51 -5.44
C GLN A 35 -8.71 3.59 -4.81
N ILE A 36 -8.52 2.86 -3.71
CA ILE A 36 -7.22 2.77 -3.02
C ILE A 36 -6.54 1.42 -3.27
N ARG A 37 -5.22 1.45 -3.48
CA ARG A 37 -4.36 0.25 -3.50
C ARG A 37 -3.11 0.53 -2.70
N GLY A 38 -2.81 -0.33 -1.74
CA GLY A 38 -1.63 -0.17 -0.89
C GLY A 38 -0.97 -1.48 -0.51
N SER A 39 0.11 -1.36 0.27
CA SER A 39 0.70 -2.52 0.95
C SER A 39 -0.28 -3.02 2.00
N ILE A 40 -0.31 -4.35 2.18
CA ILE A 40 -1.09 -4.95 3.27
C ILE A 40 -0.65 -4.29 4.59
N PRO A 41 -1.58 -3.78 5.42
CA PRO A 41 -1.28 -3.02 6.63
C PRO A 41 -0.89 -3.97 7.78
N VAL A 42 0.23 -4.66 7.61
CA VAL A 42 0.80 -5.58 8.59
C VAL A 42 2.25 -5.21 8.87
N PHE A 43 2.69 -5.39 10.12
CA PHE A 43 4.09 -5.21 10.47
C PHE A 43 4.94 -6.23 9.70
N TRP A 44 5.78 -5.73 8.80
CA TRP A 44 6.52 -6.55 7.86
C TRP A 44 8.02 -6.54 8.16
N SER A 45 8.66 -7.72 8.09
CA SER A 45 10.12 -7.83 7.96
C SER A 45 10.51 -8.50 6.65
N GLN A 46 11.51 -7.92 5.99
CA GLN A 46 12.21 -8.57 4.89
C GLN A 46 13.64 -8.88 5.34
N HIS A 47 13.89 -10.15 5.68
CA HIS A 47 15.21 -10.60 6.10
C HIS A 47 16.03 -11.06 4.89
N GLY A 48 16.95 -10.20 4.44
CA GLY A 48 17.97 -10.51 3.43
C GLY A 48 17.45 -10.87 2.03
N LEU A 49 18.39 -11.16 1.12
CA LEU A 49 18.13 -11.63 -0.25
C LEU A 49 18.10 -13.17 -0.31
N ARG A 50 17.49 -13.84 0.67
CA ARG A 50 17.36 -15.29 0.63
C ARG A 50 16.33 -15.68 -0.43
N TYR A 51 16.60 -16.70 -1.24
CA TYR A 51 15.59 -17.25 -2.14
C TYR A 51 14.49 -17.93 -1.31
N LYS A 52 13.26 -17.38 -1.35
CA LYS A 52 12.06 -17.83 -0.60
C LYS A 52 12.21 -17.83 0.94
N PRO A 53 12.35 -16.65 1.59
CA PRO A 53 12.27 -16.58 3.04
C PRO A 53 10.82 -16.83 3.48
N ARG A 54 10.61 -17.59 4.56
CA ARG A 54 9.28 -17.73 5.17
C ARG A 54 8.84 -16.34 5.68
N PRO A 55 7.61 -15.87 5.36
CA PRO A 55 7.12 -14.60 5.88
C PRO A 55 7.11 -14.65 7.41
N LYS A 56 7.73 -13.65 8.04
CA LYS A 56 7.60 -13.41 9.49
C LYS A 56 6.71 -12.20 9.67
N LEU A 57 5.49 -12.45 10.13
CA LEU A 57 4.57 -11.41 10.57
C LEU A 57 4.88 -11.14 12.04
N PHE A 58 5.09 -9.88 12.40
CA PHE A 58 5.14 -9.50 13.81
C PHE A 58 3.70 -9.36 14.32
N ARG A 59 3.46 -9.88 15.52
CA ARG A 59 2.19 -9.72 16.24
C ARG A 59 2.21 -8.41 16.99
#